data_AF-A0A3L6RI77-F1
#
_entry.id   AF-A0A3L6RI77-F1
#
_cell.length_a   1.000
_cell.length_b   1.000
_cell.length_c   1.000
_cell.angle_alpha   90.00
_cell.angle_beta   90.00
_cell.angle_gamma   90.00
#
_symmetry.space_group_name_H-M   'P 1'
#
loop_
_entity.id
_entity.type
_entity.pdbx_description
1 polymer ?
#
loop_
_entity_poly.entity_id
_entity_poly.type
_entity_poly.pdbx_seq_one_letter_code
_entity_poly.pdbx_strand_id
1 'polypeptide(L)'
;MLAWLAAGRRQRLLPLPLLPRAALAPAAAAAYSSSAAAAAHGGAAPASASVLLDTLDRGSDAYARNAAAVAGLLADLRSRVSQVLRGGGPEAVRRNASRGKLLPRDRIDRLLDPGASFLELSQLAGSDVYEEALPSAGIITGIGPVHGRLCMFVANDPTTKGGTYYPLTVKKHLRAQEIASECKLPCIYLVDSGGANLPRQAEVFPDRDNFGRIFYNQAKMSSDGIPQIALVLGSCTAGGAYIPAMADESVIVKGNGTIFLAGPPLVKERRYLLRTLVEHQYIVRYPESRIILHKVNFNSSY
;
A
#
# COMPACT_ATOMS: atom_id res chain seq x y z
N MET A 1 18.88 -0.14 32.32
CA MET A 1 19.19 1.29 32.58
C MET A 1 20.34 1.30 33.58
N LEU A 2 21.49 1.89 33.22
CA LEU A 2 22.76 2.01 33.98
C LEU A 2 23.82 0.89 33.89
N ALA A 3 24.24 0.49 32.68
CA ALA A 3 25.59 -0.03 32.45
C ALA A 3 26.06 0.03 30.97
N TRP A 4 25.55 0.98 30.17
CA TRP A 4 25.93 1.11 28.75
C TRP A 4 25.90 2.58 28.30
N LEU A 5 26.55 3.45 29.10
CA LEU A 5 26.63 4.90 28.85
C LEU A 5 28.06 5.46 28.96
N ALA A 6 29.08 4.64 28.72
CA ALA A 6 30.47 5.09 28.82
C ALA A 6 31.38 4.42 27.77
N ALA A 7 31.21 4.79 26.51
CA ALA A 7 32.27 4.70 25.51
C ALA A 7 31.97 5.68 24.37
N GLY A 8 32.21 6.96 24.62
CA GLY A 8 32.25 7.97 23.58
C GLY A 8 33.38 7.68 22.60
N ARG A 9 33.03 7.35 21.36
CA ARG A 9 33.88 7.63 20.19
C ARG A 9 33.12 8.56 19.27
N ARG A 10 33.51 9.84 19.30
CA ARG A 10 33.15 10.81 18.27
C ARG A 10 33.73 10.33 16.94
N GLN A 11 32.93 9.68 16.10
CA GLN A 11 33.25 9.61 14.68
C GLN A 11 32.85 10.93 14.04
N ARG A 12 33.86 11.70 13.61
CA ARG A 12 33.66 12.83 12.70
C ARG A 12 33.04 12.26 11.42
N LEU A 13 31.81 12.63 11.12
CA LEU A 13 31.23 12.46 9.79
C LEU A 13 32.01 13.35 8.83
N LEU A 14 32.89 12.76 8.03
CA LEU A 14 33.43 13.40 6.84
C LEU A 14 32.31 13.49 5.80
N PRO A 15 32.14 14.62 5.10
CA PRO A 15 31.16 14.72 4.04
C PRO A 15 31.50 13.72 2.93
N LEU A 16 30.50 12.94 2.51
CA LEU A 16 30.59 12.11 1.31
C LEU A 16 30.96 12.99 0.11
N PRO A 17 31.92 12.60 -0.73
CA PRO A 17 32.22 13.34 -1.94
C PRO A 17 30.98 13.29 -2.85
N LEU A 18 30.50 14.46 -3.27
CA LEU A 18 29.53 14.61 -4.34
C LEU A 18 30.11 13.94 -5.58
N LEU A 19 29.56 12.79 -5.96
CA LEU A 19 29.84 12.18 -7.26
C LEU A 19 29.44 13.22 -8.33
N PRO A 20 30.33 13.54 -9.28
CA PRO A 20 29.97 14.44 -10.36
C PRO A 20 28.80 13.82 -11.12
N ARG A 21 27.77 14.64 -11.34
CA ARG A 21 26.66 14.32 -12.24
C ARG A 21 27.27 13.87 -13.56
N ALA A 22 27.23 12.57 -13.85
CA ALA A 22 27.55 12.08 -15.17
C ALA A 22 26.56 12.76 -16.12
N ALA A 23 27.07 13.70 -16.93
CA ALA A 23 26.32 14.23 -18.04
C ALA A 23 25.95 13.01 -18.89
N LEU A 24 24.65 12.72 -19.00
CA LEU A 24 24.14 11.86 -20.05
C LEU A 24 24.54 12.52 -21.36
N ALA A 25 25.64 12.03 -21.94
CA ALA A 25 25.97 12.34 -23.31
C ALA A 25 24.77 11.90 -24.17
N PRO A 26 24.25 12.76 -25.06
CA PRO A 26 23.22 12.34 -25.97
C PRO A 26 23.79 11.17 -26.78
N ALA A 27 23.11 10.03 -26.72
CA ALA A 27 23.39 8.91 -27.61
C ALA A 27 23.45 9.48 -29.02
N ALA A 28 24.56 9.22 -29.72
CA ALA A 28 24.84 9.74 -31.05
C ALA A 28 23.58 9.68 -31.91
N ALA A 29 23.10 10.85 -32.33
CA ALA A 29 22.06 10.95 -33.32
C ALA A 29 22.59 10.27 -34.59
N ALA A 30 22.17 9.03 -34.82
CA ALA A 30 22.33 8.41 -36.12
C ALA A 30 21.60 9.34 -37.10
N ALA A 31 22.38 9.97 -37.99
CA ALA A 31 21.88 10.84 -39.02
C ALA A 31 20.84 10.08 -39.85
N TYR A 32 19.56 10.36 -39.62
CA TYR A 32 18.52 9.99 -40.56
C TYR A 32 18.71 10.86 -41.80
N SER A 33 19.33 10.28 -42.83
CA SER A 33 19.39 10.85 -44.16
C SER A 33 17.96 11.11 -44.67
N SER A 34 17.53 12.36 -44.63
CA SER A 34 16.29 12.80 -45.28
C SER A 34 16.52 12.87 -46.79
N SER A 35 16.31 11.75 -47.48
CA SER A 35 16.27 11.72 -48.95
C SER A 35 15.02 10.99 -49.41
N ALA A 36 13.86 11.64 -49.26
CA ALA A 36 12.66 11.36 -50.05
C ALA A 36 11.65 12.51 -49.89
N ALA A 37 12.08 13.72 -50.22
CA ALA A 37 11.15 14.73 -50.69
C ALA A 37 10.90 14.44 -52.17
N ALA A 38 9.78 13.79 -52.51
CA ALA A 38 9.00 14.04 -53.74
C ALA A 38 7.86 13.01 -53.92
N ALA A 39 6.68 13.57 -54.18
CA ALA A 39 5.58 13.02 -54.99
C ALA A 39 4.69 11.91 -54.40
N ALA A 40 3.51 12.30 -53.91
CA ALA A 40 2.23 11.93 -54.52
C ALA A 40 1.10 12.83 -54.00
N HIS A 41 0.59 13.71 -54.86
CA HIS A 41 -0.67 14.42 -54.66
C HIS A 41 -1.84 13.48 -54.99
N GLY A 42 -2.76 13.31 -54.05
CA GLY A 42 -4.01 12.57 -54.23
C GLY A 42 -5.00 12.90 -53.12
N GLY A 43 -5.77 13.99 -53.34
CA GLY A 43 -6.95 14.46 -52.63
C GLY A 43 -7.31 13.88 -51.25
N ALA A 44 -7.04 14.64 -50.20
CA ALA A 44 -7.82 14.64 -48.97
C ALA A 44 -7.95 16.08 -48.47
N ALA A 45 -9.16 16.46 -48.02
CA ALA A 45 -9.50 17.79 -47.50
C ALA A 45 -8.47 18.28 -46.45
N PRO A 46 -8.28 19.60 -46.27
CA PRO A 46 -7.26 20.11 -45.35
C PRO A 46 -7.61 19.63 -43.93
N ALA A 47 -6.80 18.72 -43.41
CA ALA A 47 -6.84 18.36 -42.01
C ALA A 47 -6.72 19.66 -41.20
N SER A 48 -7.64 19.87 -40.26
CA SER A 48 -7.56 20.96 -39.28
C SER A 48 -6.13 21.05 -38.76
N ALA A 49 -5.53 22.25 -38.75
CA ALA A 49 -4.15 22.50 -38.33
C ALA A 49 -3.82 22.02 -36.88
N SER A 50 -4.83 21.57 -36.13
CA SER A 50 -4.73 21.00 -34.79
C SER A 50 -4.54 19.47 -34.74
N VAL A 51 -4.65 18.75 -35.86
CA VAL A 51 -4.53 17.28 -35.89
C VAL A 51 -3.14 16.86 -36.37
N LEU A 52 -2.41 16.11 -35.54
CA LEU A 52 -1.15 15.49 -35.96
C LEU A 52 -1.44 14.43 -37.04
N LEU A 53 -0.75 14.55 -38.17
CA LEU A 53 -0.86 13.58 -39.26
C LEU A 53 -0.19 12.26 -38.83
N ASP A 54 -0.84 11.13 -39.13
CA ASP A 54 -0.27 9.81 -38.92
C ASP A 54 0.77 9.51 -40.00
N THR A 55 2.04 9.74 -39.66
CA THR A 55 3.18 9.48 -40.56
C THR A 55 3.82 8.12 -40.32
N LEU A 56 3.17 7.22 -39.57
CA LEU A 56 3.78 5.96 -39.16
C LEU A 56 3.66 4.88 -40.24
N ASP A 57 4.80 4.49 -40.82
CA ASP A 57 4.88 3.33 -41.72
C ASP A 57 4.88 2.01 -40.93
N ARG A 58 3.69 1.39 -40.86
CA ARG A 58 3.45 0.11 -40.17
C ARG A 58 3.93 -1.11 -40.96
N GLY A 59 4.35 -0.95 -42.22
CA GLY A 59 4.94 -2.00 -43.04
C GLY A 59 6.46 -2.10 -42.89
N SER A 60 7.10 -1.08 -42.30
CA SER A 60 8.55 -1.05 -42.15
C SER A 60 9.11 -2.11 -41.20
N ASP A 61 10.31 -2.61 -41.48
CA ASP A 61 11.04 -3.50 -40.58
C ASP A 61 11.30 -2.86 -39.20
N ALA A 62 11.50 -1.55 -39.17
CA ALA A 62 11.70 -0.80 -37.93
C ALA A 62 10.45 -0.87 -37.04
N TYR A 63 9.26 -0.68 -37.63
CA TYR A 63 7.99 -0.85 -36.92
C TYR A 63 7.83 -2.28 -36.40
N ALA A 64 8.06 -3.29 -37.24
CA ALA A 64 7.93 -4.69 -36.86
C ALA A 64 8.84 -5.08 -35.69
N ARG A 65 10.12 -4.67 -35.70
CA ARG A 65 11.07 -4.92 -34.61
C ARG A 65 10.66 -4.24 -33.31
N ASN A 66 10.25 -2.98 -33.37
CA ASN A 66 9.83 -2.22 -32.19
C ASN A 66 8.54 -2.79 -31.59
N ALA A 67 7.57 -3.15 -32.44
CA ALA A 67 6.32 -3.77 -32.02
C ALA A 67 6.58 -5.12 -31.31
N ALA A 68 7.47 -5.95 -31.85
CA ALA A 68 7.86 -7.22 -31.23
C ALA A 68 8.54 -7.02 -29.86
N ALA A 69 9.44 -6.04 -29.76
CA ALA A 69 10.11 -5.73 -28.49
C ALA A 69 9.11 -5.27 -27.40
N VAL A 70 8.20 -4.36 -27.74
CA VAL A 70 7.16 -3.89 -26.80
C VAL A 70 6.20 -5.03 -26.44
N ALA A 71 5.81 -5.88 -27.40
CA ALA A 71 4.97 -7.04 -27.13
C ALA A 71 5.62 -8.00 -26.11
N GLY A 72 6.94 -8.22 -26.22
CA GLY A 72 7.71 -8.99 -25.23
C GLY A 72 7.66 -8.39 -23.83
N LEU A 73 7.88 -7.07 -23.70
CA LEU A 73 7.80 -6.37 -22.41
C LEU A 73 6.39 -6.42 -21.81
N LEU A 74 5.34 -6.27 -22.63
CA LEU A 74 3.96 -6.39 -22.18
C LEU A 74 3.61 -7.80 -21.72
N ALA A 75 4.14 -8.84 -22.38
CA ALA A 75 3.96 -10.22 -21.98
C ALA A 75 4.60 -10.51 -20.61
N ASP A 76 5.84 -10.03 -20.38
CA ASP A 76 6.50 -10.16 -19.07
C ASP A 76 5.73 -9.42 -17.98
N LEU A 77 5.32 -8.17 -18.23
CA LEU A 77 4.52 -7.38 -17.30
C LEU A 77 3.22 -8.12 -16.93
N ARG A 78 2.47 -8.60 -17.92
CA ARG A 78 1.22 -9.34 -17.70
C ARG A 78 1.45 -10.61 -16.89
N SER A 79 2.52 -11.36 -17.20
CA SER A 79 2.90 -12.55 -16.44
C SER A 79 3.15 -12.23 -14.96
N ARG A 80 3.97 -11.22 -14.68
CA ARG A 80 4.28 -10.78 -13.30
C ARG A 80 3.04 -10.29 -12.56
N VAL A 81 2.18 -9.51 -13.21
CA VAL A 81 0.91 -9.07 -12.63
C VAL A 81 0.01 -10.27 -12.31
N SER A 82 -0.16 -11.21 -13.24
CA SER A 82 -0.96 -12.43 -12.99
C SER A 82 -0.42 -13.25 -11.81
N GLN A 83 0.88 -13.24 -11.55
CA GLN A 83 1.45 -13.88 -10.36
C GLN A 83 1.06 -13.17 -9.07
N VAL A 84 1.18 -11.84 -9.07
CA VAL A 84 0.84 -10.99 -7.92
C VAL A 84 -0.65 -11.06 -7.57
N LEU A 85 -1.53 -11.17 -8.57
CA LEU A 85 -2.98 -11.26 -8.35
C LEU A 85 -3.40 -12.50 -7.54
N ARG A 86 -2.54 -13.53 -7.44
CA ARG A 86 -2.81 -14.74 -6.63
C ARG A 86 -2.66 -14.52 -5.12
N GLY A 87 -2.22 -13.34 -4.68
CA GLY A 87 -1.97 -13.04 -3.26
C GLY A 87 -0.98 -14.03 -2.65
N GLY A 88 -1.17 -14.38 -1.37
CA GLY A 88 -0.31 -15.32 -0.65
C GLY A 88 -0.39 -16.79 -1.10
N GLY A 89 -1.01 -17.07 -2.24
CA GLY A 89 -1.11 -18.40 -2.83
C GLY A 89 -2.38 -19.18 -2.46
N PRO A 90 -2.64 -20.32 -3.14
CA PRO A 90 -3.94 -21.01 -3.08
C PRO A 90 -4.36 -21.44 -1.68
N GLU A 91 -3.42 -21.89 -0.85
CA GLU A 91 -3.72 -22.34 0.51
C GLU A 91 -4.10 -21.17 1.42
N ALA A 92 -3.38 -20.04 1.34
CA ALA A 92 -3.68 -18.85 2.11
C ALA A 92 -5.04 -18.24 1.70
N VAL A 93 -5.35 -18.25 0.40
CA VAL A 93 -6.65 -17.85 -0.15
C VAL A 93 -7.77 -18.75 0.38
N ARG A 94 -7.61 -20.09 0.33
CA ARG A 94 -8.58 -21.03 0.89
C ARG A 94 -8.80 -20.81 2.39
N ARG A 95 -7.73 -20.59 3.15
CA ARG A 95 -7.81 -20.31 4.60
C ARG A 95 -8.49 -18.97 4.90
N ASN A 96 -8.34 -17.96 4.05
CA ASN A 96 -9.09 -16.71 4.18
C ASN A 96 -10.58 -16.93 3.88
N ALA A 97 -10.88 -17.66 2.79
CA ALA A 97 -12.25 -17.97 2.40
C ALA A 97 -12.98 -18.83 3.44
N SER A 98 -12.31 -19.81 4.08
CA SER A 98 -12.91 -20.66 5.12
C SER A 98 -13.31 -19.88 6.39
N ARG A 99 -12.84 -18.63 6.54
CA ARG A 99 -13.23 -17.70 7.61
C ARG A 99 -14.37 -16.77 7.17
N GLY A 100 -14.98 -17.00 6.02
CA GLY A 100 -16.06 -16.18 5.47
C GLY A 100 -15.61 -14.78 5.04
N LYS A 101 -14.34 -14.61 4.67
CA LYS A 101 -13.76 -13.32 4.31
C LYS A 101 -13.52 -13.23 2.80
N LEU A 102 -13.92 -12.10 2.22
CA LEU A 102 -13.57 -11.73 0.84
C LEU A 102 -12.07 -11.41 0.73
N LEU A 103 -11.51 -11.50 -0.48
CA LEU A 103 -10.15 -11.04 -0.77
C LEU A 103 -10.11 -9.51 -0.88
N PRO A 104 -8.93 -8.87 -0.74
CA PRO A 104 -8.78 -7.41 -0.79
C PRO A 104 -9.33 -6.78 -2.06
N ARG A 105 -9.01 -7.37 -3.22
CA ARG A 105 -9.49 -6.86 -4.52
C ARG A 105 -11.00 -7.03 -4.67
N ASP A 106 -11.57 -8.14 -4.23
CA ASP A 106 -13.03 -8.34 -4.22
C ASP A 106 -13.75 -7.35 -3.30
N ARG A 107 -13.13 -6.98 -2.17
CA ARG A 107 -13.69 -5.96 -1.26
C ARG A 107 -13.70 -4.59 -1.92
N ILE A 108 -12.61 -4.23 -2.61
CA ILE A 108 -12.52 -2.97 -3.37
C ILE A 108 -13.59 -2.97 -4.47
N ASP A 109 -13.66 -4.02 -5.28
CA ASP A 109 -14.62 -4.16 -6.38
C ASP A 109 -16.08 -3.97 -5.92
N ARG A 110 -16.45 -4.52 -4.77
CA ARG A 110 -17.79 -4.35 -4.18
C ARG A 110 -18.08 -2.95 -3.65
N LEU A 111 -17.07 -2.14 -3.37
CA LEU A 111 -17.21 -0.77 -2.87
C LEU A 111 -17.22 0.26 -4.00
N LEU A 112 -16.62 -0.07 -5.15
CA LEU A 112 -16.60 0.80 -6.31
C LEU A 112 -18.00 0.97 -6.91
N ASP A 113 -18.20 2.11 -7.55
CA ASP A 113 -19.41 2.33 -8.35
C ASP A 113 -19.53 1.26 -9.46
N PRO A 114 -20.75 0.75 -9.76
CA PRO A 114 -20.93 -0.27 -10.78
C PRO A 114 -20.33 0.11 -12.14
N GLY A 115 -19.48 -0.76 -12.69
CA GLY A 115 -18.81 -0.54 -13.99
C GLY A 115 -17.61 0.39 -13.93
N ALA A 116 -17.26 0.91 -12.75
CA ALA A 116 -16.09 1.75 -12.59
C ALA A 116 -14.77 0.98 -12.74
N SER A 117 -13.75 1.70 -13.22
CA SER A 117 -12.38 1.20 -13.24
C SER A 117 -11.64 1.53 -11.95
N PHE A 118 -10.67 0.69 -11.60
CA PHE A 118 -9.78 0.90 -10.46
C PHE A 118 -8.34 1.13 -10.95
N LEU A 119 -7.76 2.27 -10.60
CA LEU A 119 -6.36 2.57 -10.85
C LEU A 119 -5.51 2.01 -9.71
N GLU A 120 -5.08 0.76 -9.81
CA GLU A 120 -4.22 0.15 -8.81
C GLU A 120 -2.78 0.70 -8.89
N LEU A 121 -2.22 1.03 -7.74
CA LEU A 121 -0.89 1.61 -7.59
C LEU A 121 0.13 0.57 -7.14
N SER A 122 1.32 0.61 -7.75
CA SER A 122 2.48 -0.20 -7.37
C SER A 122 2.14 -1.69 -7.22
N GLN A 123 1.46 -2.27 -8.22
CA GLN A 123 1.05 -3.68 -8.23
C GLN A 123 2.21 -4.62 -7.94
N LEU A 124 3.36 -4.38 -8.56
CA LEU A 124 4.59 -5.18 -8.43
C LEU A 124 5.44 -4.85 -7.19
N ALA A 125 4.92 -4.08 -6.23
CA ALA A 125 5.65 -3.82 -4.99
C ALA A 125 6.01 -5.14 -4.29
N GLY A 126 7.24 -5.26 -3.81
CA GLY A 126 7.74 -6.46 -3.13
C GLY A 126 8.23 -7.58 -4.07
N SER A 127 8.01 -7.49 -5.38
CA SER A 127 8.55 -8.45 -6.36
C SER A 127 10.07 -8.42 -6.35
N ASP A 128 10.70 -9.58 -6.16
CA ASP A 128 12.16 -9.78 -6.20
C ASP A 128 12.96 -8.94 -5.18
N VAL A 129 12.32 -8.46 -4.10
CA VAL A 129 12.96 -7.66 -3.04
C VAL A 129 13.30 -8.47 -1.79
N TYR A 130 12.40 -9.37 -1.39
CA TYR A 130 12.59 -10.24 -0.23
C TYR A 130 12.76 -11.69 -0.68
N GLU A 131 13.46 -12.50 0.12
CA GLU A 131 13.60 -13.93 -0.13
C GLU A 131 12.25 -14.64 -0.22
N GLU A 132 11.29 -14.18 0.57
CA GLU A 132 9.92 -14.68 0.56
C GLU A 132 9.01 -13.83 -0.34
N ALA A 133 8.07 -14.51 -1.01
CA ALA A 133 7.10 -13.82 -1.85
C ALA A 133 6.22 -12.85 -1.04
N LEU A 134 6.21 -11.58 -1.47
CA LEU A 134 5.41 -10.52 -0.89
C LEU A 134 4.63 -9.77 -1.98
N PRO A 135 3.65 -10.43 -2.63
CA PRO A 135 2.89 -9.85 -3.73
C PRO A 135 2.20 -8.56 -3.32
N SER A 136 2.33 -7.52 -4.16
CA SER A 136 1.83 -6.16 -3.89
C SER A 136 2.31 -5.57 -2.56
N ALA A 137 3.42 -6.05 -2.00
CA ALA A 137 3.89 -5.73 -0.67
C ALA A 137 2.88 -6.05 0.46
N GLY A 138 1.95 -6.98 0.24
CA GLY A 138 0.90 -7.33 1.21
C GLY A 138 -0.19 -6.27 1.39
N ILE A 139 -0.26 -5.28 0.49
CA ILE A 139 -1.25 -4.21 0.55
C ILE A 139 -1.66 -3.75 -0.85
N ILE A 140 -2.96 -3.67 -1.10
CA ILE A 140 -3.54 -3.16 -2.35
C ILE A 140 -3.87 -1.70 -2.14
N THR A 141 -3.35 -0.84 -3.00
CA THR A 141 -3.60 0.61 -2.96
C THR A 141 -4.04 1.08 -4.32
N GLY A 142 -4.94 2.05 -4.39
CA GLY A 142 -5.37 2.58 -5.68
C GLY A 142 -6.54 3.54 -5.58
N ILE A 143 -6.95 4.06 -6.73
CA ILE A 143 -7.98 5.11 -6.81
C ILE A 143 -9.17 4.56 -7.59
N GLY A 144 -10.37 4.78 -7.06
CA GLY A 144 -11.60 4.47 -7.76
C GLY A 144 -12.80 5.22 -7.18
N PRO A 145 -13.90 5.34 -7.95
CA PRO A 145 -15.06 6.11 -7.53
C PRO A 145 -15.96 5.32 -6.56
N VAL A 146 -16.47 6.01 -5.56
CA VAL A 146 -17.50 5.54 -4.62
C VAL A 146 -18.54 6.65 -4.50
N HIS A 147 -19.78 6.37 -4.89
CA HIS A 147 -20.86 7.35 -4.98
C HIS A 147 -20.46 8.61 -5.79
N GLY A 148 -19.81 8.41 -6.93
CA GLY A 148 -19.35 9.46 -7.84
C GLY A 148 -18.12 10.23 -7.36
N ARG A 149 -17.49 9.84 -6.25
CA ARG A 149 -16.30 10.50 -5.69
C ARG A 149 -15.08 9.60 -5.78
N LEU A 150 -13.97 10.12 -6.34
CA LEU A 150 -12.71 9.38 -6.36
C LEU A 150 -12.13 9.27 -4.94
N CYS A 151 -11.89 8.04 -4.51
CA CYS A 151 -11.36 7.71 -3.20
C CYS A 151 -10.02 6.98 -3.33
N MET A 152 -9.10 7.23 -2.39
CA MET A 152 -7.90 6.42 -2.22
C MET A 152 -8.24 5.19 -1.38
N PHE A 153 -8.02 4.00 -1.92
CA PHE A 153 -8.14 2.74 -1.20
C PHE A 153 -6.78 2.30 -0.67
N VAL A 154 -6.78 1.80 0.57
CA VAL A 154 -5.63 1.15 1.18
C VAL A 154 -6.10 -0.13 1.88
N ALA A 155 -5.86 -1.28 1.27
CA ALA A 155 -6.43 -2.56 1.69
C ALA A 155 -5.36 -3.61 1.99
N ASN A 156 -5.27 -4.07 3.24
CA ASN A 156 -4.32 -5.12 3.59
C ASN A 156 -4.72 -6.46 2.95
N ASP A 157 -3.72 -7.24 2.54
CA ASP A 157 -3.92 -8.61 2.09
C ASP A 157 -3.59 -9.63 3.19
N PRO A 158 -4.59 -10.17 3.90
CA PRO A 158 -4.37 -11.14 4.97
C PRO A 158 -3.84 -12.49 4.44
N THR A 159 -3.92 -12.76 3.14
CA THR A 159 -3.36 -13.97 2.55
C THR A 159 -1.83 -13.86 2.45
N THR A 160 -1.32 -12.65 2.26
CA THR A 160 0.11 -12.36 2.12
C THR A 160 0.73 -12.13 3.49
N LYS A 161 1.38 -13.16 4.04
CA LYS A 161 2.08 -13.10 5.35
C LYS A 161 1.19 -12.56 6.48
N GLY A 162 -0.10 -12.88 6.45
CA GLY A 162 -1.08 -12.43 7.44
C GLY A 162 -1.40 -10.93 7.38
N GLY A 163 -1.09 -10.26 6.27
CA GLY A 163 -1.24 -8.81 6.11
C GLY A 163 -0.25 -8.01 6.96
N THR A 164 0.87 -8.62 7.36
CA THR A 164 1.89 -7.95 8.19
C THR A 164 2.65 -6.88 7.40
N TYR A 165 3.04 -5.81 8.08
CA TYR A 165 3.76 -4.71 7.47
C TYR A 165 5.25 -4.99 7.38
N TYR A 166 5.73 -5.16 6.16
CA TYR A 166 7.14 -5.11 5.80
C TYR A 166 7.56 -3.65 5.56
N PRO A 167 8.87 -3.35 5.47
CA PRO A 167 9.34 -2.00 5.14
C PRO A 167 8.69 -1.44 3.87
N LEU A 168 8.55 -2.27 2.82
CA LEU A 168 7.86 -1.86 1.60
C LEU A 168 6.35 -1.72 1.73
N THR A 169 5.71 -2.45 2.65
CA THR A 169 4.28 -2.25 2.95
C THR A 169 4.05 -0.86 3.53
N VAL A 170 4.92 -0.44 4.46
CA VAL A 170 4.87 0.92 5.04
C VAL A 170 5.09 1.96 3.95
N LYS A 171 6.13 1.82 3.13
CA LYS A 171 6.43 2.74 2.04
C LYS A 171 5.27 2.87 1.05
N LYS A 172 4.64 1.76 0.68
CA LYS A 172 3.49 1.75 -0.23
C LYS A 172 2.25 2.41 0.39
N HIS A 173 1.99 2.16 1.68
CA HIS A 173 0.90 2.83 2.41
C HIS A 173 1.14 4.35 2.46
N LEU A 174 2.33 4.79 2.87
CA LEU A 174 2.66 6.20 2.93
C LEU A 174 2.56 6.89 1.57
N ARG A 175 2.99 6.22 0.49
CA ARG A 175 2.83 6.75 -0.87
C ARG A 175 1.36 6.92 -1.26
N ALA A 176 0.48 6.00 -0.85
CA ALA A 176 -0.95 6.15 -1.09
C ALA A 176 -1.54 7.37 -0.35
N GLN A 177 -1.15 7.59 0.91
CA GLN A 177 -1.57 8.78 1.67
C GLN A 177 -1.01 10.09 1.09
N GLU A 178 0.23 10.07 0.60
CA GLU A 178 0.83 11.23 -0.09
C GLU A 178 0.00 11.62 -1.31
N ILE A 179 -0.33 10.67 -2.18
CA ILE A 179 -1.20 10.90 -3.34
C ILE A 179 -2.58 11.38 -2.90
N ALA A 180 -3.16 10.79 -1.85
CA ALA A 180 -4.47 11.21 -1.34
C ALA A 180 -4.46 12.66 -0.83
N SER A 181 -3.39 13.06 -0.13
CA SER A 181 -3.22 14.41 0.38
C SER A 181 -3.05 15.45 -0.74
N GLU A 182 -2.24 15.13 -1.75
CA GLU A 182 -1.98 15.99 -2.92
C GLU A 182 -3.23 16.15 -3.79
N CYS A 183 -3.97 15.06 -4.01
CA CYS A 183 -5.15 15.05 -4.87
C CYS A 183 -6.48 15.29 -4.12
N LYS A 184 -6.44 15.52 -2.80
CA LYS A 184 -7.62 15.70 -1.94
C LYS A 184 -8.63 14.55 -2.04
N LEU A 185 -8.13 13.31 -2.05
CA LEU A 185 -8.94 12.10 -2.14
C LEU A 185 -9.34 11.60 -0.74
N PRO A 186 -10.63 11.40 -0.45
CA PRO A 186 -11.05 10.66 0.74
C PRO A 186 -10.35 9.30 0.82
N CYS A 187 -9.90 8.92 2.01
CA CYS A 187 -9.18 7.67 2.24
C CYS A 187 -10.11 6.59 2.80
N ILE A 188 -10.10 5.41 2.17
CA ILE A 188 -10.82 4.22 2.63
C ILE A 188 -9.79 3.13 2.98
N TYR A 189 -9.65 2.85 4.27
CA TYR A 189 -8.74 1.84 4.80
C TYR A 189 -9.49 0.52 5.03
N LEU A 190 -9.15 -0.53 4.27
CA LEU A 190 -9.66 -1.89 4.49
C LEU A 190 -8.67 -2.66 5.37
N VAL A 191 -8.86 -2.55 6.69
CA VAL A 191 -7.91 -2.99 7.70
C VAL A 191 -8.07 -4.47 8.00
N ASP A 192 -7.01 -5.23 7.77
CA ASP A 192 -6.96 -6.68 7.98
C ASP A 192 -5.50 -7.15 8.08
N SER A 193 -4.85 -6.78 9.19
CA SER A 193 -3.41 -6.91 9.38
C SER A 193 -3.03 -7.58 10.70
N GLY A 194 -2.08 -8.50 10.62
CA GLY A 194 -1.41 -9.11 11.78
C GLY A 194 -0.45 -8.18 12.54
N GLY A 195 -0.23 -6.94 12.10
CA GLY A 195 0.70 -5.99 12.72
C GLY A 195 2.00 -5.83 11.93
N ALA A 196 3.09 -5.45 12.61
CA ALA A 196 4.40 -5.28 11.98
C ALA A 196 5.12 -6.63 11.74
N ASN A 197 5.95 -6.69 10.70
CA ASN A 197 6.90 -7.77 10.52
C ASN A 197 8.00 -7.66 11.59
N LEU A 198 7.88 -8.43 12.68
CA LEU A 198 8.77 -8.34 13.84
C LEU A 198 10.26 -8.57 13.52
N PRO A 199 10.66 -9.51 12.64
CA PRO A 199 12.06 -9.67 12.26
C PRO A 199 12.69 -8.40 11.66
N ARG A 200 11.88 -7.54 11.02
CA ARG A 200 12.29 -6.28 10.39
C ARG A 200 11.80 -5.05 11.13
N GLN A 201 11.45 -5.17 12.41
CA GLN A 201 10.83 -4.09 13.18
C GLN A 201 11.63 -2.77 13.15
N ALA A 202 12.96 -2.83 13.11
CA ALA A 202 13.83 -1.65 13.11
C ALA A 202 13.70 -0.81 11.83
N GLU A 203 13.26 -1.42 10.73
CA GLU A 203 13.00 -0.76 9.44
C GLU A 203 11.52 -0.38 9.28
N VAL A 204 10.67 -0.80 10.21
CA VAL A 204 9.21 -0.64 10.15
C VAL A 204 8.70 0.35 11.19
N PHE A 205 9.36 0.49 12.35
CA PHE A 205 8.82 1.20 13.51
C PHE A 205 9.41 2.59 13.79
N PRO A 206 10.75 2.76 13.93
CA PRO A 206 11.28 3.89 14.71
C PRO A 206 11.40 5.22 13.94
N ASP A 207 11.58 5.21 12.62
CA ASP A 207 12.02 6.40 11.88
C ASP A 207 10.86 7.31 11.43
N ARG A 208 11.18 8.52 10.97
CA ARG A 208 10.24 9.57 10.56
C ARG A 208 9.22 9.10 9.51
N ASP A 209 9.65 8.25 8.58
CA ASP A 209 8.84 7.73 7.48
C ASP A 209 8.55 6.23 7.67
N ASN A 210 8.44 5.80 8.93
CA ASN A 210 8.03 4.46 9.34
C ASN A 210 6.55 4.43 9.77
N PHE A 211 6.10 3.31 10.35
CA PHE A 211 4.70 2.99 10.58
C PHE A 211 3.91 4.10 11.29
N GLY A 212 4.52 4.79 12.25
CA GLY A 212 3.90 5.91 12.97
C GLY A 212 3.49 7.09 12.07
N ARG A 213 4.16 7.26 10.92
CA ARG A 213 3.85 8.33 9.96
C ARG A 213 2.47 8.19 9.33
N ILE A 214 1.93 6.96 9.27
CA ILE A 214 0.58 6.69 8.78
C ILE A 214 -0.44 7.47 9.61
N PHE A 215 -0.28 7.46 10.93
CA PHE A 215 -1.20 8.12 11.87
C PHE A 215 -1.07 9.64 11.83
N TYR A 216 0.17 10.13 11.72
CA TYR A 216 0.43 11.56 11.53
C TYR A 216 -0.25 12.09 10.27
N ASN A 217 -0.07 11.39 9.14
CA ASN A 217 -0.69 11.75 7.88
C ASN A 217 -2.22 11.69 7.96
N GLN A 218 -2.77 10.66 8.60
CA GLN A 218 -4.21 10.50 8.78
C GLN A 218 -4.82 11.67 9.58
N ALA A 219 -4.22 12.03 10.73
CA ALA A 219 -4.67 13.18 11.51
C ALA A 219 -4.54 14.49 10.74
N LYS A 220 -3.45 14.67 9.98
CA LYS A 220 -3.22 15.88 9.19
C LYS A 220 -4.23 16.01 8.06
N MET A 221 -4.48 14.94 7.32
CA MET A 221 -5.47 14.89 6.24
C MET A 221 -6.89 15.15 6.76
N SER A 222 -7.27 14.54 7.90
CA SER A 222 -8.55 14.83 8.56
C SER A 222 -8.67 16.32 8.93
N SER A 223 -7.62 16.92 9.51
CA SER A 223 -7.62 18.37 9.83
C SER A 223 -7.72 19.28 8.60
N ASP A 224 -7.27 18.80 7.44
CA ASP A 224 -7.34 19.50 6.16
C ASP A 224 -8.67 19.22 5.42
N GLY A 225 -9.63 18.55 6.08
CA GLY A 225 -10.96 18.25 5.54
C GLY A 225 -11.00 17.10 4.55
N ILE A 226 -9.99 16.24 4.51
CA ILE A 226 -9.94 15.03 3.67
C ILE A 226 -10.42 13.84 4.50
N PRO A 227 -11.62 13.27 4.23
CA PRO A 227 -12.21 12.25 5.09
C PRO A 227 -11.36 10.99 5.20
N GLN A 228 -11.27 10.44 6.42
CA GLN A 228 -10.56 9.22 6.76
C GLN A 228 -11.57 8.16 7.24
N ILE A 229 -11.79 7.10 6.46
CA ILE A 229 -12.78 6.06 6.74
C ILE A 229 -12.07 4.72 6.92
N ALA A 230 -12.33 4.02 8.03
CA ALA A 230 -11.75 2.71 8.29
C ALA A 230 -12.80 1.60 8.35
N LEU A 231 -12.57 0.54 7.58
CA LEU A 231 -13.35 -0.69 7.59
C LEU A 231 -12.48 -1.81 8.20
N VAL A 232 -12.80 -2.23 9.42
CA VAL A 232 -12.07 -3.30 10.13
C VAL A 232 -12.68 -4.65 9.79
N LEU A 233 -11.99 -5.37 8.91
CA LEU A 233 -12.48 -6.60 8.27
C LEU A 233 -11.82 -7.86 8.83
N GLY A 234 -10.90 -7.71 9.78
CA GLY A 234 -10.20 -8.81 10.42
C GLY A 234 -9.37 -8.34 11.62
N SER A 235 -8.17 -8.89 11.75
CA SER A 235 -7.25 -8.52 12.83
C SER A 235 -6.78 -7.07 12.66
N CYS A 236 -6.73 -6.34 13.77
CA CYS A 236 -6.16 -5.00 13.86
C CYS A 236 -5.47 -4.86 15.21
N THR A 237 -4.17 -5.16 15.26
CA THR A 237 -3.41 -5.27 16.51
C THR A 237 -2.28 -4.23 16.61
N ALA A 238 -1.98 -3.81 17.84
CA ALA A 238 -0.91 -2.89 18.19
C ALA A 238 -0.96 -1.60 17.36
N GLY A 239 0.10 -1.29 16.61
CA GLY A 239 0.13 -0.08 15.80
C GLY A 239 -1.05 0.00 14.83
N GLY A 240 -1.50 -1.13 14.26
CA GLY A 240 -2.61 -1.12 13.30
C GLY A 240 -3.91 -0.59 13.90
N ALA A 241 -4.09 -0.72 15.23
CA ALA A 241 -5.28 -0.26 15.95
C ALA A 241 -5.49 1.25 15.90
N TYR A 242 -4.43 2.03 15.63
CA TYR A 242 -4.56 3.48 15.49
C TYR A 242 -5.24 3.89 14.17
N ILE A 243 -5.21 3.06 13.12
CA ILE A 243 -5.89 3.37 11.85
C ILE A 243 -7.40 3.57 12.08
N PRO A 244 -8.16 2.60 12.64
CA PRO A 244 -9.56 2.84 12.95
C PRO A 244 -9.75 3.83 14.11
N ALA A 245 -8.88 3.83 15.14
CA ALA A 245 -9.06 4.73 16.27
C ALA A 245 -8.91 6.22 15.92
N MET A 246 -8.17 6.54 14.85
CA MET A 246 -7.96 7.92 14.38
C MET A 246 -8.73 8.24 13.09
N ALA A 247 -9.60 7.33 12.62
CA ALA A 247 -10.45 7.58 11.47
C ALA A 247 -11.62 8.46 11.89
N ASP A 248 -12.12 9.30 10.97
CA ASP A 248 -13.32 10.11 11.20
C ASP A 248 -14.53 9.20 11.39
N GLU A 249 -14.59 8.10 10.62
CA GLU A 249 -15.58 7.04 10.77
C GLU A 249 -14.94 5.66 10.73
N SER A 250 -15.44 4.77 11.59
CA SER A 250 -14.97 3.38 11.69
C SER A 250 -16.13 2.39 11.67
N VAL A 251 -16.05 1.39 10.80
CA VAL A 251 -16.98 0.25 10.73
C VAL A 251 -16.23 -1.03 11.07
N ILE A 252 -16.82 -1.87 11.91
CA ILE A 252 -16.20 -3.13 12.35
C ILE A 252 -17.14 -4.29 12.00
N VAL A 253 -16.64 -5.27 11.25
CA VAL A 253 -17.43 -6.46 10.88
C VAL A 253 -17.57 -7.38 12.08
N LYS A 254 -18.79 -7.54 12.59
CA LYS A 254 -19.09 -8.46 13.70
C LYS A 254 -18.57 -9.88 13.40
N GLY A 255 -17.89 -10.48 14.37
CA GLY A 255 -17.36 -11.85 14.30
C GLY A 255 -16.00 -11.99 13.61
N ASN A 256 -15.58 -10.99 12.82
CA ASN A 256 -14.29 -11.00 12.13
C ASN A 256 -13.37 -9.85 12.56
N GLY A 257 -13.91 -8.63 12.61
CA GLY A 257 -13.20 -7.42 12.95
C GLY A 257 -12.84 -7.36 14.44
N THR A 258 -11.58 -7.08 14.71
CA THR A 258 -11.07 -6.98 16.09
C THR A 258 -10.02 -5.89 16.19
N ILE A 259 -10.06 -5.07 17.26
CA ILE A 259 -9.12 -3.97 17.49
C ILE A 259 -8.53 -4.12 18.90
N PHE A 260 -7.20 -4.21 19.00
CA PHE A 260 -6.52 -4.26 20.30
C PHE A 260 -5.14 -3.58 20.24
N LEU A 261 -4.77 -2.82 21.28
CA LEU A 261 -3.39 -2.34 21.44
C LEU A 261 -2.42 -3.50 21.77
N ALA A 262 -2.91 -4.54 22.45
CA ALA A 262 -2.19 -5.77 22.71
C ALA A 262 -3.12 -6.96 22.46
N GLY A 263 -2.76 -7.82 21.51
CA GLY A 263 -3.54 -9.02 21.19
C GLY A 263 -3.57 -10.04 22.33
N PRO A 264 -4.49 -11.03 22.30
CA PRO A 264 -4.62 -12.04 23.34
C PRO A 264 -3.32 -12.78 23.74
N PRO A 265 -2.39 -13.11 22.81
CA PRO A 265 -1.11 -13.73 23.19
C PRO A 265 -0.28 -12.84 24.15
N LEU A 266 -0.17 -11.54 23.86
CA LEU A 266 0.57 -10.58 24.69
C LEU A 266 -0.09 -10.36 26.05
N VAL A 267 -1.43 -10.32 26.09
CA VAL A 267 -2.17 -10.18 27.35
C VAL A 267 -1.99 -11.43 28.22
N LYS A 268 -1.97 -12.62 27.59
CA LYS A 268 -1.71 -13.89 28.29
C LYS A 268 -0.30 -13.90 28.88
N GLU A 269 0.73 -13.53 28.11
CA GLU A 269 2.12 -13.41 28.60
C GLU A 269 2.25 -12.42 29.74
N ARG A 270 1.65 -11.22 29.63
CA ARG A 270 1.63 -10.25 30.73
C ARG A 270 0.94 -10.81 31.96
N ARG A 271 -0.12 -11.62 31.82
CA ARG A 271 -0.81 -12.25 32.95
C ARG A 271 0.09 -13.28 33.64
N TYR A 272 0.91 -14.03 32.89
CA TYR A 272 1.93 -14.90 33.47
C TYR A 272 3.04 -14.10 34.16
N LEU A 273 3.56 -13.05 33.52
CA LEU A 273 4.55 -12.15 34.10
C LEU A 273 4.05 -11.48 35.38
N LEU A 274 2.81 -11.00 35.40
CA LEU A 274 2.16 -10.47 36.60
C LEU A 274 1.95 -11.55 37.66
N ARG A 275 1.65 -12.80 37.28
CA ARG A 275 1.55 -13.92 38.24
C ARG A 275 2.91 -14.23 38.87
N THR A 276 3.97 -14.29 38.07
CA THR A 276 5.35 -14.52 38.53
C THR A 276 5.87 -13.36 39.37
N LEU A 277 5.54 -12.11 39.01
CA LEU A 277 5.88 -10.91 39.79
C LEU A 277 5.06 -10.82 41.09
N VAL A 278 3.79 -11.27 41.10
CA VAL A 278 2.97 -11.37 42.31
C VAL A 278 3.49 -12.48 43.24
N GLU A 279 4.05 -13.57 42.69
CA GLU A 279 4.72 -14.62 43.46
C GLU A 279 6.11 -14.20 43.98
N HIS A 280 6.69 -13.09 43.51
CA HIS A 280 8.03 -12.60 43.89
C HIS A 280 8.05 -11.15 44.45
N GLN A 281 6.95 -10.73 45.09
CA GLN A 281 6.77 -9.50 45.90
C GLN A 281 6.52 -8.13 45.20
N TYR A 282 5.53 -7.43 45.78
CA TYR A 282 5.04 -6.03 45.70
C TYR A 282 4.40 -5.51 44.40
N ILE A 283 3.06 -5.40 44.38
CA ILE A 283 2.34 -4.42 43.54
C ILE A 283 1.20 -3.72 44.32
N VAL A 284 1.25 -2.38 44.30
CA VAL A 284 0.22 -1.42 44.73
C VAL A 284 -0.95 -1.43 43.74
N ARG A 285 -2.19 -1.51 44.27
CA ARG A 285 -3.44 -1.44 43.50
C ARG A 285 -3.88 0.01 43.28
N TYR A 286 -4.33 0.33 42.06
CA TYR A 286 -5.20 1.48 41.79
C TYR A 286 -6.50 0.98 41.14
N PRO A 287 -7.69 1.43 41.62
CA PRO A 287 -8.97 1.02 41.04
C PRO A 287 -9.49 2.03 40.01
N GLU A 288 -10.18 1.48 39.01
CA GLU A 288 -11.18 2.09 38.12
C GLU A 288 -10.74 2.88 36.88
N SER A 289 -11.04 2.30 35.71
CA SER A 289 -11.39 3.06 34.50
C SER A 289 -12.36 2.22 33.65
N ARG A 290 -13.62 2.69 33.51
CA ARG A 290 -14.64 2.10 32.63
C ARG A 290 -14.39 2.55 31.18
N ILE A 291 -14.43 1.61 30.23
CA ILE A 291 -14.44 1.89 28.79
C ILE A 291 -15.88 1.69 28.30
N ILE A 292 -16.47 2.72 27.69
CA ILE A 292 -17.80 2.67 27.05
C ILE A 292 -17.60 2.41 25.56
N LEU A 293 -18.15 1.30 25.05
CA LEU A 293 -18.21 0.98 23.61
C LEU A 293 -19.63 1.26 23.11
N HIS A 294 -19.80 2.16 22.14
CA HIS A 294 -21.08 2.36 21.48
C HIS A 294 -21.34 1.22 20.49
N LYS A 295 -22.49 0.57 20.66
CA LYS A 295 -22.99 -0.53 19.84
C LYS A 295 -23.95 0.05 18.79
N VAL A 296 -23.56 0.04 17.52
CA VAL A 296 -24.48 0.36 16.42
C VAL A 296 -25.02 -0.97 15.88
N ASN A 297 -26.32 -1.20 16.06
CA ASN A 297 -27.04 -2.32 15.46
C ASN A 297 -27.49 -1.91 14.05
N PHE A 298 -26.92 -2.53 13.02
CA PHE A 298 -27.55 -2.54 11.70
C PHE A 298 -28.53 -3.71 11.65
N ASN A 299 -29.80 -3.44 11.95
CA ASN A 299 -30.88 -4.32 11.51
C ASN A 299 -31.32 -3.85 10.12
N SER A 300 -31.27 -4.75 9.15
CA SER A 300 -31.74 -4.52 7.78
C SER A 300 -33.22 -4.22 7.77
N SER A 301 -33.63 -3.19 7.02
CA SER A 301 -34.87 -3.13 6.24
C SER A 301 -34.77 -1.90 5.35
N TYR A 302 -34.53 -2.12 4.05
CA TYR A 302 -35.25 -1.63 2.87
C TYR A 302 -34.40 -1.88 1.63
#